data_AF-A0A3N5V6Q4-F1
#
_entry.id   AF-A0A3N5V6Q4-F1
#
_cell.length_a   1.000
_cell.length_b   1.000
_cell.length_c   1.000
_cell.angle_alpha   90.00
_cell.angle_beta   90.00
_cell.angle_gamma   90.00
#
_symmetry.space_group_name_H-M   'P 1'
#
loop_
_entity.id
_entity.type
_entity.pdbx_description
1 polymer ?
#
loop_
_entity_poly.entity_id
_entity_poly.type
_entity_poly.pdbx_seq_one_letter_code
_entity_poly.pdbx_strand_id
1 'polypeptide(L)'
;MVPLNIELPKPMFVGTPQDIKVENLEKPLGKPRPPFLAPEGTVLLSRGKPVSASDEEPIIGDIDYITDGDKEAADGSYVELAPLVQHVTVDLEKQCEIYVIVVWHYHKQPRVYNDVVVQLANDKDFVTDVKTIFNNDLDNSAGLGIGTNMHYVETSEGRLIDLLSQGSPKARYVRLYSNGNTSNDLNHYIEVEVYGKPVQ
;
A
#
# COMPACT_ATOMS: atom_id res chain seq x y z
N MET A 1 -20.19 13.53 -3.49
CA MET A 1 -18.78 13.31 -3.11
C MET A 1 -18.51 14.09 -1.85
N VAL A 2 -17.91 13.47 -0.83
CA VAL A 2 -17.57 14.08 0.46
C VAL A 2 -16.10 13.80 0.78
N PRO A 3 -15.40 14.66 1.52
CA PRO A 3 -14.05 14.36 2.00
C PRO A 3 -14.03 13.07 2.82
N LEU A 4 -13.17 12.13 2.42
CA LEU A 4 -12.93 10.91 3.17
C LEU A 4 -12.01 11.21 4.34
N ASN A 5 -12.43 10.82 5.55
CA ASN A 5 -11.60 10.96 6.75
C ASN A 5 -10.55 9.85 6.78
N ILE A 6 -9.37 10.13 6.22
CA ILE A 6 -8.18 9.29 6.36
C ILE A 6 -7.36 9.87 7.51
N GLU A 7 -7.30 9.15 8.63
CA GLU A 7 -6.52 9.57 9.79
C GLU A 7 -5.03 9.40 9.47
N LEU A 8 -4.23 10.46 9.58
CA LEU A 8 -2.79 10.38 9.31
C LEU A 8 -2.00 10.26 10.62
N PRO A 9 -0.94 9.44 10.65
CA PRO A 9 -0.03 9.39 11.78
C PRO A 9 0.73 10.71 11.93
N LYS A 10 1.35 10.92 13.09
CA LYS A 10 2.21 12.10 13.25
C LYS A 10 3.45 11.97 12.36
N PRO A 11 3.83 13.02 11.61
CA PRO A 11 5.08 13.00 10.87
C PRO A 11 6.27 12.87 11.84
N MET A 12 7.01 11.76 11.76
CA MET A 12 8.17 11.46 12.62
C MET A 12 9.48 11.39 11.83
N PHE A 13 9.62 12.22 10.81
CA PHE A 13 10.78 12.18 9.92
C PHE A 13 12.09 12.47 10.69
N VAL A 14 12.96 11.47 10.80
CA VAL A 14 14.27 11.57 11.47
C VAL A 14 15.38 11.44 10.45
N GLY A 15 16.29 12.42 10.43
CA GLY A 15 17.52 12.40 9.64
C GLY A 15 17.65 13.61 8.72
N THR A 16 18.80 13.68 8.04
CA THR A 16 19.05 14.71 7.02
C THR A 16 18.42 14.25 5.69
N PRO A 17 17.77 15.13 4.91
CA PRO A 17 17.31 14.79 3.57
C PRO A 17 18.44 14.17 2.74
N GLN A 18 18.22 12.98 2.20
CA GLN A 18 19.16 12.33 1.30
C GLN A 18 18.81 12.65 -0.15
N ASP A 19 19.82 12.79 -1.00
CA ASP A 19 19.65 12.90 -2.45
C ASP A 19 19.32 11.51 -3.02
N ILE A 20 18.04 11.14 -2.96
CA ILE A 20 17.54 9.86 -3.47
C ILE A 20 17.45 9.92 -5.00
N LYS A 21 18.28 9.13 -5.68
CA LYS A 21 18.29 9.00 -7.13
C LYS A 21 17.64 7.69 -7.55
N VAL A 22 16.35 7.75 -7.84
CA VAL A 22 15.56 6.63 -8.38
C VAL A 22 14.95 7.08 -9.71
N GLU A 23 14.90 6.17 -10.68
CA GLU A 23 14.28 6.42 -11.97
C GLU A 23 12.76 6.61 -11.82
N ASN A 24 12.18 7.50 -12.63
CA ASN A 24 10.74 7.78 -12.63
C ASN A 24 10.19 8.17 -11.23
N LEU A 25 10.97 8.88 -10.42
CA LEU A 25 10.58 9.34 -9.09
C LEU A 25 9.68 10.58 -9.14
N GLU A 26 8.55 10.54 -8.44
CA GLU A 26 7.66 11.69 -8.26
C GLU A 26 8.39 12.85 -7.59
N LYS A 27 8.06 14.07 -8.02
CA LYS A 27 8.54 15.27 -7.32
C LYS A 27 7.77 15.40 -5.99
N PRO A 28 8.45 15.69 -4.88
CA PRO A 28 7.77 15.96 -3.62
C PRO A 28 6.71 17.06 -3.79
N LEU A 29 5.52 16.85 -3.22
CA LEU A 29 4.42 17.83 -3.26
C LEU A 29 4.79 19.14 -2.57
N GLY A 30 5.67 19.10 -1.56
CA GLY A 30 6.09 20.25 -0.75
C GLY A 30 5.01 20.81 0.17
N LYS A 31 3.83 20.18 0.20
CA LYS A 31 2.67 20.52 1.03
C LYS A 31 1.83 19.25 1.23
N PRO A 32 0.93 19.23 2.23
CA PRO A 32 0.01 18.11 2.41
C PRO A 32 -0.83 17.85 1.15
N ARG A 33 -1.10 16.58 0.86
CA ARG A 33 -2.00 16.20 -0.25
C ARG A 33 -3.41 16.75 0.00
N PRO A 34 -4.15 17.11 -1.07
CA PRO A 34 -5.55 17.49 -0.90
C PRO A 34 -6.37 16.33 -0.32
N PRO A 35 -7.46 16.61 0.40
CA PRO A 35 -8.39 15.57 0.84
C PRO A 35 -8.89 14.75 -0.34
N PHE A 36 -8.97 13.43 -0.18
CA PHE A 36 -9.58 12.56 -1.17
C PHE A 36 -11.10 12.66 -1.04
N LEU A 37 -11.79 12.88 -2.16
CA LEU A 37 -13.26 12.91 -2.17
C LEU A 37 -13.78 11.53 -2.57
N ALA A 38 -14.65 10.94 -1.76
CA ALA A 38 -15.29 9.65 -2.02
C ALA A 38 -16.82 9.77 -2.05
N PRO A 39 -17.56 8.77 -2.57
CA PRO A 39 -19.01 8.71 -2.41
C PRO A 39 -19.42 8.76 -0.93
N GLU A 40 -20.56 9.38 -0.63
CA GLU A 40 -21.09 9.39 0.74
C GLU A 40 -21.39 7.97 1.21
N GLY A 41 -21.08 7.68 2.48
CA GLY A 41 -21.18 6.33 3.05
C GLY A 41 -20.03 5.39 2.69
N THR A 42 -18.92 5.92 2.16
CA THR A 42 -17.66 5.15 2.05
C THR A 42 -17.14 4.81 3.45
N VAL A 43 -16.68 3.58 3.65
CA VAL A 43 -16.16 3.08 4.94
C VAL A 43 -14.76 2.48 4.77
N LEU A 44 -14.00 2.40 5.85
CA LEU A 44 -12.78 1.60 5.94
C LEU A 44 -13.16 0.11 5.98
N LEU A 45 -12.77 -0.64 4.96
CA LEU A 45 -13.11 -2.05 4.77
C LEU A 45 -12.06 -3.01 5.34
N SER A 46 -10.79 -2.60 5.34
CA SER A 46 -9.66 -3.47 5.70
C SER A 46 -9.43 -3.60 7.20
N ARG A 47 -9.98 -2.73 8.06
CA ARG A 47 -9.68 -2.75 9.50
C ARG A 47 -9.97 -4.10 10.14
N GLY A 48 -8.95 -4.70 10.75
CA GLY A 48 -9.00 -6.00 11.42
C GLY A 48 -9.34 -7.15 10.49
N LYS A 49 -9.07 -7.01 9.19
CA LYS A 49 -9.32 -8.07 8.21
C LYS A 49 -8.16 -9.06 8.18
N PRO A 50 -8.44 -10.34 7.86
CA PRO A 50 -7.38 -11.33 7.72
C PRO A 50 -6.34 -10.90 6.70
N VAL A 51 -5.08 -11.03 7.08
CA VAL A 51 -3.93 -10.80 6.21
C VAL A 51 -3.16 -12.11 6.05
N SER A 52 -2.63 -12.34 4.85
CA SER A 52 -1.60 -13.36 4.61
C SER A 52 -0.39 -12.74 3.90
N ALA A 53 0.78 -13.34 4.06
CA ALA A 53 2.00 -12.88 3.43
C ALA A 53 2.71 -14.04 2.71
N SER A 54 3.58 -13.73 1.76
CA SER A 54 4.51 -14.71 1.16
C SER A 54 5.60 -15.16 2.13
N ASP A 55 5.90 -14.34 3.14
CA ASP A 55 6.78 -14.64 4.25
C ASP A 55 5.90 -14.83 5.51
N GLU A 56 5.66 -16.09 5.88
CA GLU A 56 4.76 -16.46 6.99
C GLU A 56 5.39 -16.19 8.37
N GLU A 57 6.71 -16.02 8.44
CA GLU A 57 7.46 -15.75 9.68
C GLU A 57 8.27 -14.45 9.51
N PRO A 58 7.61 -13.27 9.56
CA PRO A 58 8.28 -11.99 9.39
C PRO A 58 9.44 -11.82 10.39
N ILE A 59 10.50 -11.14 9.95
CA ILE A 59 11.69 -10.87 10.77
C ILE A 59 11.32 -10.00 11.99
N ILE A 60 10.43 -9.03 11.79
CA ILE A 60 9.90 -8.13 12.81
C ILE A 60 8.39 -7.98 12.61
N GLY A 61 7.66 -7.88 13.72
CA GLY A 61 6.24 -7.57 13.74
C GLY A 61 5.36 -8.80 13.51
N ASP A 62 4.06 -8.54 13.43
CA ASP A 62 3.03 -9.56 13.14
C ASP A 62 2.27 -9.12 11.90
N ILE A 63 1.94 -10.05 10.99
CA ILE A 63 1.21 -9.77 9.75
C ILE A 63 -0.13 -9.07 10.01
N ASP A 64 -0.74 -9.27 11.19
CA ASP A 64 -1.98 -8.61 11.57
C ASP A 64 -1.83 -7.09 11.75
N TYR A 65 -0.59 -6.57 11.94
CA TYR A 65 -0.34 -5.13 12.04
C TYR A 65 -0.74 -4.39 10.77
N ILE A 66 -0.73 -5.06 9.62
CA ILE A 66 -1.05 -4.46 8.30
C ILE A 66 -2.50 -3.93 8.23
N THR A 67 -3.38 -4.33 9.15
CA THR A 67 -4.76 -3.82 9.18
C THR A 67 -5.26 -3.43 10.59
N ASP A 68 -4.36 -3.22 11.54
CA ASP A 68 -4.73 -2.93 12.92
C ASP A 68 -5.14 -1.45 13.14
N GLY A 69 -4.82 -0.60 12.17
CA GLY A 69 -5.11 0.83 12.15
C GLY A 69 -3.99 1.70 12.70
N ASP A 70 -2.90 1.13 13.19
CA ASP A 70 -1.68 1.85 13.58
C ASP A 70 -0.88 2.22 12.33
N LYS A 71 -0.69 3.53 12.14
CA LYS A 71 0.08 4.08 11.03
C LYS A 71 1.38 4.72 11.48
N GLU A 72 1.70 4.66 12.77
CA GLU A 72 2.87 5.33 13.33
C GLU A 72 4.16 4.71 12.82
N ALA A 73 5.20 5.53 12.60
CA ALA A 73 6.54 5.03 12.29
C ALA A 73 7.36 4.77 13.58
N ALA A 74 6.72 4.12 14.54
CA ALA A 74 7.32 3.74 15.81
C ALA A 74 7.91 2.33 15.75
N ASP A 75 8.82 2.03 16.67
CA ASP A 75 9.33 0.68 16.82
C ASP A 75 8.16 -0.20 17.32
N GLY A 76 7.85 -1.27 16.57
CA GLY A 76 6.70 -2.13 16.85
C GLY A 76 5.43 -1.84 16.03
N SER A 77 5.43 -0.83 15.16
CA SER A 77 4.28 -0.48 14.29
C SER A 77 4.45 -0.97 12.85
N TYR A 78 5.39 -1.87 12.57
CA TYR A 78 5.65 -2.34 11.20
C TYR A 78 5.98 -3.82 11.17
N VAL A 79 5.71 -4.42 10.02
CA VAL A 79 6.10 -5.77 9.64
C VAL A 79 7.33 -5.68 8.74
N GLU A 80 8.36 -6.46 9.03
CA GLU A 80 9.56 -6.58 8.20
C GLU A 80 9.60 -7.98 7.58
N LEU A 81 9.41 -8.05 6.26
CA LEU A 81 9.50 -9.28 5.50
C LEU A 81 10.91 -9.45 4.91
N ALA A 82 11.26 -10.69 4.62
CA ALA A 82 12.53 -11.08 4.02
C ALA A 82 12.84 -10.35 2.69
N PRO A 83 14.10 -10.40 2.22
CA PRO A 83 14.47 -9.84 0.93
C PRO A 83 13.73 -10.42 -0.27
N LEU A 84 13.98 -9.82 -1.44
CA LEU A 84 13.37 -10.16 -2.73
C LEU A 84 11.88 -9.78 -2.78
N VAL A 85 11.21 -10.20 -3.85
CA VAL A 85 9.78 -9.96 -4.06
C VAL A 85 8.99 -10.65 -2.96
N GLN A 86 8.33 -9.85 -2.13
CA GLN A 86 7.38 -10.31 -1.13
C GLN A 86 6.01 -9.72 -1.42
N HIS A 87 4.96 -10.32 -0.86
CA HIS A 87 3.62 -9.76 -0.93
C HIS A 87 2.84 -9.96 0.36
N VAL A 88 1.88 -9.06 0.57
CA VAL A 88 0.83 -9.17 1.59
C VAL A 88 -0.52 -9.16 0.89
N THR A 89 -1.48 -9.94 1.38
CA THR A 89 -2.83 -10.04 0.84
C THR A 89 -3.85 -9.77 1.94
N VAL A 90 -4.67 -8.73 1.76
CA VAL A 90 -5.81 -8.44 2.63
C VAL A 90 -7.05 -9.13 2.06
N ASP A 91 -7.71 -9.96 2.88
CA ASP A 91 -9.02 -10.53 2.57
C ASP A 91 -10.13 -9.64 3.15
N LEU A 92 -10.87 -8.94 2.29
CA LEU A 92 -12.01 -8.12 2.71
C LEU A 92 -13.22 -8.96 3.18
N GLU A 93 -13.10 -10.29 3.13
CA GLU A 93 -14.06 -11.36 3.44
C GLU A 93 -15.28 -11.43 2.51
N LYS A 94 -15.55 -10.35 1.77
CA LYS A 94 -16.61 -10.23 0.79
C LYS A 94 -16.19 -9.30 -0.34
N GLN A 95 -16.83 -9.46 -1.48
CA GLN A 95 -16.63 -8.55 -2.61
C GLN A 95 -17.10 -7.14 -2.22
N CYS A 96 -16.22 -6.16 -2.46
CA CYS A 96 -16.47 -4.74 -2.20
C CYS A 96 -16.20 -3.94 -3.46
N GLU A 97 -16.95 -2.86 -3.65
CA GLU A 97 -16.61 -1.80 -4.59
C GLU A 97 -15.56 -0.90 -3.92
N ILE A 98 -14.37 -0.79 -4.53
CA ILE A 98 -13.22 -0.13 -3.90
C ILE A 98 -12.97 1.22 -4.56
N TYR A 99 -12.87 2.28 -3.76
CA TYR A 99 -12.71 3.66 -4.23
C TYR A 99 -11.29 4.19 -4.05
N VAL A 100 -10.60 3.77 -2.99
CA VAL A 100 -9.22 4.17 -2.74
C VAL A 100 -8.53 3.14 -1.85
N ILE A 101 -7.24 2.93 -2.12
CA ILE A 101 -6.34 2.20 -1.23
C ILE A 101 -5.28 3.17 -0.76
N VAL A 102 -4.92 3.11 0.51
CA VAL A 102 -3.74 3.80 1.04
C VAL A 102 -2.85 2.76 1.69
N VAL A 103 -1.59 2.71 1.29
CA VAL A 103 -0.58 1.85 1.90
C VAL A 103 0.47 2.72 2.56
N TRP A 104 0.85 2.36 3.78
CA TRP A 104 2.01 2.91 4.46
C TRP A 104 3.08 1.82 4.52
N HIS A 105 4.23 2.09 3.93
CA HIS A 105 5.45 1.40 4.28
C HIS A 105 6.18 2.18 5.38
N TYR A 106 7.39 1.76 5.76
CA TYR A 106 8.17 2.45 6.78
C TYR A 106 8.49 3.90 6.38
N HIS A 107 8.04 4.86 7.21
CA HIS A 107 8.13 6.30 6.91
C HIS A 107 8.87 7.15 7.96
N LYS A 108 9.59 6.54 8.91
CA LYS A 108 10.45 7.27 9.87
C LYS A 108 11.63 7.95 9.19
N GLN A 109 12.05 7.42 8.04
CA GLN A 109 13.17 7.87 7.22
C GLN A 109 12.73 7.87 5.75
N PRO A 110 13.33 8.73 4.90
CA PRO A 110 12.96 8.77 3.49
C PRO A 110 13.40 7.48 2.80
N ARG A 111 12.44 6.74 2.29
CA ARG A 111 12.66 5.51 1.52
C ARG A 111 11.81 5.54 0.25
N VAL A 112 12.34 4.91 -0.80
CA VAL A 112 11.55 4.58 -1.99
C VAL A 112 11.51 3.07 -2.06
N TYR A 113 10.30 2.51 -2.12
CA TYR A 113 10.09 1.08 -2.27
C TYR A 113 10.06 0.72 -3.75
N ASN A 114 10.77 -0.35 -4.10
CA ASN A 114 10.87 -0.83 -5.48
C ASN A 114 9.77 -1.87 -5.74
N ASP A 115 9.37 -1.95 -7.00
CA ASP A 115 8.46 -2.97 -7.53
C ASP A 115 7.18 -3.14 -6.71
N VAL A 116 6.65 -2.00 -6.25
CA VAL A 116 5.33 -1.89 -5.65
C VAL A 116 4.29 -2.14 -6.74
N VAL A 117 3.66 -3.32 -6.65
CA VAL A 117 2.56 -3.73 -7.50
C VAL A 117 1.35 -4.01 -6.63
N VAL A 118 0.21 -3.41 -6.95
CA VAL A 118 -1.05 -3.68 -6.25
C VAL A 118 -2.04 -4.29 -7.21
N GLN A 119 -2.57 -5.45 -6.82
CA GLN A 119 -3.52 -6.23 -7.59
C GLN A 119 -4.81 -6.46 -6.80
N LEU A 120 -5.90 -6.53 -7.54
CA LEU A 120 -7.23 -6.85 -7.04
C LEU A 120 -7.71 -8.16 -7.65
N ALA A 121 -8.36 -8.99 -6.86
CA ALA A 121 -8.98 -10.23 -7.33
C ALA A 121 -10.23 -10.61 -6.51
N ASN A 122 -11.05 -11.50 -7.06
CA ASN A 122 -12.11 -12.20 -6.31
C ASN A 122 -11.74 -13.65 -6.00
N ASP A 123 -10.70 -14.16 -6.66
CA ASP A 123 -10.07 -15.44 -6.37
C ASP A 123 -8.90 -15.23 -5.39
N LYS A 124 -8.81 -16.10 -4.37
CA LYS A 124 -7.78 -16.00 -3.32
C LYS A 124 -6.37 -16.30 -3.85
N ASP A 125 -6.31 -17.11 -4.90
CA ASP A 125 -5.05 -17.59 -5.48
C ASP A 125 -4.54 -16.63 -6.57
N PHE A 126 -5.31 -15.59 -6.91
CA PHE A 126 -5.01 -14.60 -7.95
C PHE A 126 -4.72 -15.26 -9.30
N VAL A 127 -5.54 -16.26 -9.69
CA VAL A 127 -5.40 -16.95 -10.99
C VAL A 127 -6.28 -16.33 -12.06
N THR A 128 -7.49 -15.87 -11.70
CA THR A 128 -8.47 -15.33 -12.65
C THR A 128 -8.89 -13.91 -12.31
N ASP A 129 -9.23 -13.13 -13.35
CA ASP A 129 -9.75 -11.76 -13.24
C ASP A 129 -8.88 -10.82 -12.38
N VAL A 130 -7.57 -11.04 -12.38
CA VAL A 130 -6.61 -10.22 -11.66
C VAL A 130 -6.49 -8.86 -12.35
N LYS A 131 -6.71 -7.80 -11.58
CA LYS A 131 -6.56 -6.41 -12.04
C LYS A 131 -5.41 -5.73 -11.32
N THR A 132 -4.34 -5.43 -12.05
CA THR A 132 -3.28 -4.53 -11.55
C THR A 132 -3.81 -3.09 -11.55
N ILE A 133 -3.73 -2.42 -10.40
CA ILE A 133 -4.23 -1.06 -10.20
C ILE A 133 -3.14 -0.03 -9.87
N PHE A 134 -1.94 -0.54 -9.56
CA PHE A 134 -0.72 0.24 -9.40
C PHE A 134 0.47 -0.69 -9.70
N ASN A 135 1.46 -0.19 -10.41
CA ASN A 135 2.70 -0.90 -10.71
C ASN A 135 3.82 0.11 -11.03
N ASN A 136 4.83 0.22 -10.16
CA ASN A 136 6.04 1.00 -10.39
C ASN A 136 7.29 0.14 -10.73
N ASP A 137 7.13 -1.16 -10.98
CA ASP A 137 8.17 -2.07 -11.47
C ASP A 137 8.47 -1.75 -12.95
N LEU A 138 9.56 -1.03 -13.22
CA LEU A 138 9.86 -0.53 -14.57
C LEU A 138 10.51 -1.57 -15.48
N ASP A 139 11.07 -2.64 -14.92
CA ASP A 139 11.85 -3.65 -15.63
C ASP A 139 11.26 -5.07 -15.54
N ASN A 140 10.07 -5.20 -14.95
CA ASN A 140 9.36 -6.45 -14.72
C ASN A 140 10.16 -7.42 -13.82
N SER A 141 10.96 -6.90 -12.89
CA SER A 141 11.73 -7.71 -11.95
C SER A 141 10.86 -8.43 -10.92
N ALA A 142 9.63 -7.97 -10.66
CA ALA A 142 8.62 -8.70 -9.88
C ALA A 142 7.86 -9.76 -10.69
N GLY A 143 8.01 -9.79 -12.02
CA GLY A 143 7.37 -10.77 -12.90
C GLY A 143 5.86 -10.55 -13.11
N LEU A 144 5.33 -9.37 -12.76
CA LEU A 144 3.90 -9.02 -12.82
C LEU A 144 3.52 -8.07 -13.96
N GLY A 145 4.42 -7.92 -14.93
CA GLY A 145 4.34 -7.00 -16.05
C GLY A 145 5.09 -5.69 -15.79
N ILE A 146 5.43 -5.00 -16.89
CA ILE A 146 6.09 -3.68 -16.84
C ILE A 146 5.08 -2.63 -16.37
N GLY A 147 5.41 -1.96 -15.27
CA GLY A 147 4.70 -0.86 -14.67
C GLY A 147 4.91 0.48 -15.38
N THR A 148 4.01 1.41 -15.09
CA THR A 148 4.07 2.79 -15.62
C THR A 148 3.88 3.84 -14.53
N ASN A 149 3.54 3.42 -13.31
CA ASN A 149 3.42 4.33 -12.20
C ASN A 149 4.81 4.78 -11.75
N MET A 150 4.86 6.00 -11.24
CA MET A 150 6.09 6.59 -10.74
C MET A 150 6.45 6.00 -9.37
N HIS A 151 7.76 5.93 -9.11
CA HIS A 151 8.25 5.74 -7.75
C HIS A 151 7.87 6.95 -6.89
N TYR A 152 7.79 6.76 -5.58
CA TYR A 152 7.47 7.81 -4.63
C TYR A 152 8.32 7.66 -3.38
N VAL A 153 8.63 8.79 -2.73
CA VAL A 153 9.24 8.77 -1.40
C VAL A 153 8.12 8.52 -0.39
N GLU A 154 8.28 7.51 0.44
CA GLU A 154 7.31 7.18 1.49
C GLU A 154 7.26 8.27 2.56
N THR A 155 6.06 8.57 3.05
CA THR A 155 5.81 9.62 4.06
C THR A 155 4.69 9.20 5.01
N SER A 156 4.43 10.00 6.04
CA SER A 156 3.27 9.84 6.91
C SER A 156 1.93 9.93 6.16
N GLU A 157 1.88 10.45 4.94
CA GLU A 157 0.64 10.49 4.14
C GLU A 157 0.30 9.16 3.46
N GLY A 158 1.26 8.23 3.42
CA GLY A 158 1.19 6.96 2.70
C GLY A 158 1.11 7.13 1.18
N ARG A 159 1.06 6.02 0.45
CA ARG A 159 0.72 6.01 -0.97
C ARG A 159 -0.78 5.86 -1.15
N LEU A 160 -1.43 6.95 -1.57
CA LEU A 160 -2.82 6.92 -1.99
C LEU A 160 -2.94 6.45 -3.45
N ILE A 161 -3.71 5.40 -3.67
CA ILE A 161 -4.05 4.86 -4.99
C ILE A 161 -5.54 5.11 -5.27
N ASP A 162 -5.80 6.09 -6.14
CA ASP A 162 -7.15 6.48 -6.54
C ASP A 162 -7.74 5.43 -7.49
N LEU A 163 -8.74 4.68 -7.00
CA LEU A 163 -9.48 3.69 -7.77
C LEU A 163 -10.82 4.23 -8.28
N LEU A 164 -11.29 5.34 -7.74
CA LEU A 164 -12.49 6.01 -8.19
C LEU A 164 -12.31 6.53 -9.62
N SER A 165 -11.16 7.15 -9.92
CA SER A 165 -10.82 7.55 -11.29
C SER A 165 -10.55 6.35 -12.22
N GLN A 166 -10.31 5.16 -11.65
CA GLN A 166 -10.14 3.89 -12.38
C GLN A 166 -11.44 3.07 -12.50
N GLY A 167 -12.59 3.68 -12.20
CA GLY A 167 -13.92 3.07 -12.38
C GLY A 167 -14.41 2.23 -11.21
N SER A 168 -13.83 2.37 -10.02
CA SER A 168 -14.26 1.69 -8.78
C SER A 168 -14.37 0.17 -8.90
N PRO A 169 -13.27 -0.54 -9.19
CA PRO A 169 -13.28 -1.98 -9.37
C PRO A 169 -13.86 -2.73 -8.16
N LYS A 170 -14.50 -3.87 -8.44
CA LYS A 170 -15.07 -4.77 -7.43
C LYS A 170 -14.14 -5.95 -7.18
N ALA A 171 -13.73 -6.14 -5.94
CA ALA A 171 -12.82 -7.21 -5.54
C ALA A 171 -13.03 -7.63 -4.09
N ARG A 172 -12.56 -8.82 -3.73
CA ARG A 172 -12.50 -9.33 -2.35
C ARG A 172 -11.09 -9.26 -1.79
N TYR A 173 -10.09 -9.56 -2.61
CA TYR A 173 -8.70 -9.62 -2.18
C TYR A 173 -7.91 -8.44 -2.76
N VAL A 174 -7.05 -7.87 -1.92
CA VAL A 174 -6.09 -6.84 -2.30
C VAL A 174 -4.70 -7.38 -2.00
N ARG A 175 -3.86 -7.58 -3.02
CA ARG A 175 -2.48 -8.04 -2.85
C ARG A 175 -1.51 -6.93 -3.22
N LEU A 176 -0.56 -6.67 -2.34
CA LEU A 176 0.48 -5.68 -2.50
C LEU A 176 1.82 -6.39 -2.51
N TYR A 177 2.59 -6.18 -3.57
CA TYR A 177 3.94 -6.67 -3.74
C TYR A 177 4.94 -5.54 -3.46
N SER A 178 6.15 -5.90 -3.05
CA SER A 178 7.32 -5.01 -3.00
C SER A 178 8.60 -5.82 -3.12
N ASN A 179 9.70 -5.18 -3.52
CA ASN A 179 11.00 -5.83 -3.71
C ASN A 179 12.16 -4.99 -3.15
N GLY A 180 12.16 -4.81 -1.84
CA GLY A 180 13.16 -4.01 -1.15
C GLY A 180 12.94 -2.50 -1.32
N ASN A 181 13.95 -1.73 -0.94
CA ASN A 181 13.88 -0.27 -0.96
C ASN A 181 15.28 0.36 -1.12
N THR A 182 15.34 1.69 -1.17
CA THR A 182 16.62 2.41 -1.34
C THR A 182 17.58 2.34 -0.16
N SER A 183 17.16 1.85 1.01
CA SER A 183 18.02 1.72 2.20
C SER A 183 18.54 0.30 2.43
N ASN A 184 17.77 -0.73 2.06
CA ASN A 184 18.15 -2.15 2.18
C ASN A 184 17.27 -3.02 1.26
N ASP A 185 17.54 -4.32 1.26
CA ASP A 185 16.82 -5.32 0.45
C ASP A 185 15.52 -5.83 1.09
N LEU A 186 15.14 -5.33 2.28
CA LEU A 186 13.97 -5.77 3.04
C LEU A 186 12.69 -5.02 2.67
N ASN A 187 11.55 -5.66 2.95
CA ASN A 187 10.23 -5.11 2.69
C ASN A 187 9.56 -4.71 4.01
N HIS A 188 8.93 -3.53 4.06
CA HIS A 188 8.28 -3.06 5.29
C HIS A 188 6.86 -2.60 5.02
N TYR A 189 5.90 -3.13 5.77
CA TYR A 189 4.52 -2.67 5.75
C TYR A 189 4.14 -2.17 7.14
N ILE A 190 3.44 -1.04 7.19
CA ILE A 190 2.84 -0.51 8.42
C ILE A 190 1.35 -0.83 8.38
N GLU A 191 0.62 -0.31 7.39
CA GLU A 191 -0.84 -0.44 7.31
C GLU A 191 -1.31 -0.38 5.86
N VAL A 192 -2.38 -1.11 5.55
CA VAL A 192 -3.11 -1.05 4.29
C VAL A 192 -4.57 -0.72 4.58
N GLU A 193 -4.96 0.50 4.26
CA GLU A 193 -6.34 0.96 4.35
C GLU A 193 -7.06 0.84 3.00
N VAL A 194 -8.09 0.00 2.95
CA VAL A 194 -8.95 -0.17 1.77
C VAL A 194 -10.30 0.49 2.04
N TYR A 195 -10.66 1.49 1.25
CA TYR A 195 -11.92 2.22 1.43
C TYR A 195 -12.88 1.97 0.27
N GLY A 196 -14.15 1.78 0.61
CA GLY A 196 -15.18 1.47 -0.37
C GLY A 196 -16.53 1.20 0.24
N LYS A 197 -17.31 0.36 -0.44
CA LYS A 197 -18.60 -0.17 0.04
C LYS A 197 -18.69 -1.67 -0.22
N PRO A 198 -19.27 -2.45 0.71
CA PRO A 198 -19.63 -3.83 0.42
C PRO A 198 -20.59 -3.90 -0.78
N VAL A 199 -20.39 -4.87 -1.69
CA VAL A 199 -21.39 -5.17 -2.72
C VAL A 199 -22.54 -5.91 -2.05
N GLN A 200 -23.78 -5.49 -2.33
CA GLN A 200 -24.99 -6.19 -1.88
C GLN A 200 -25.21 -7.49 -2.65
#